data_AF-A0A4P6K0C8-F1
#
_entry.id   AF-A0A4P6K0C8-F1
#
_cell.length_a   1.000
_cell.length_b   1.000
_cell.length_c   1.000
_cell.angle_alpha   90.00
_cell.angle_beta   90.00
_cell.angle_gamma   90.00
#
_symmetry.space_group_name_H-M   'P 1'
#
loop_
_entity.id
_entity.type
_entity.pdbx_description
1 polymer ?
#
loop_
_entity_poly.entity_id
_entity_poly.type
_entity_poly.pdbx_seq_one_letter_code
_entity_poly.pdbx_strand_id
1 'polypeptide(L)'
;MTKPALVAGHRHFSARLLLKLGVFVALLLSLLSTLFAHAPATASASRASSAHKLFLFVQGIDTDFSSDDAAHNRLSGHIYSFDQPGGIVPRLAKTEPGATLKIFSYNGLDRSGHPQPYACQDTFTQHLSVYVNKLQVQVTNYLNTYPDTNIYVIGHSLGVP
;
A
#
# COMPACT_ATOMS: atom_id res chain seq x y z
N MET A 1 85.47 25.18 54.58
CA MET A 1 85.61 23.72 54.43
C MET A 1 84.62 23.24 53.36
N THR A 2 85.12 22.45 52.41
CA THR A 2 84.45 21.50 51.47
C THR A 2 83.44 21.97 50.38
N LYS A 3 83.86 21.75 49.11
CA LYS A 3 83.11 21.48 47.84
C LYS A 3 82.18 20.22 47.97
N PRO A 4 81.31 19.77 47.00
CA PRO A 4 80.93 20.25 45.64
C PRO A 4 79.43 20.04 45.17
N ALA A 5 79.15 20.42 43.90
CA ALA A 5 78.44 19.70 42.77
C ALA A 5 76.89 19.56 42.57
N LEU A 6 76.46 20.01 41.34
CA LEU A 6 75.56 19.43 40.28
C LEU A 6 74.11 18.98 40.63
N VAL A 7 73.06 19.10 39.80
CA VAL A 7 72.82 18.64 38.40
C VAL A 7 71.59 19.36 37.77
N ALA A 8 71.62 19.60 36.45
CA ALA A 8 70.51 20.08 35.60
C ALA A 8 69.52 18.97 35.17
N GLY A 9 68.26 19.32 34.86
CA GLY A 9 67.30 18.36 34.29
C GLY A 9 66.09 18.99 33.57
N HIS A 10 66.29 19.40 32.32
CA HIS A 10 65.21 19.64 31.34
C HIS A 10 64.50 18.33 30.98
N ARG A 11 63.16 18.28 30.95
CA ARG A 11 62.41 17.36 30.08
C ARG A 11 61.13 17.99 29.52
N HIS A 12 61.17 18.19 28.20
CA HIS A 12 60.04 18.37 27.30
C HIS A 12 59.02 17.24 27.44
N PHE A 13 57.72 17.57 27.50
CA PHE A 13 56.65 16.63 27.15
C PHE A 13 55.70 17.23 26.11
N SER A 14 56.16 17.14 24.87
CA SER A 14 55.44 16.78 23.64
C SER A 14 54.00 17.27 23.41
N ALA A 15 53.89 18.37 22.65
CA ALA A 15 52.75 18.80 21.84
C ALA A 15 52.37 17.83 20.69
N ARG A 16 52.72 16.54 20.79
CA ARG A 16 52.50 15.52 19.74
C ARG A 16 51.20 14.73 19.88
N LEU A 17 50.42 14.95 20.96
CA LEU A 17 49.19 14.19 21.21
C LEU A 17 47.94 14.85 20.59
N LEU A 18 47.93 16.18 20.43
CA LEU A 18 46.77 16.92 19.91
C LEU A 18 46.68 16.93 18.37
N LEU A 19 47.77 16.66 17.66
CA LEU A 19 47.78 16.69 16.19
C LEU A 19 47.17 15.43 15.54
N LYS A 20 47.03 14.32 16.30
CA LYS A 20 46.54 13.05 15.75
C LYS A 20 45.02 12.86 15.83
N LEU A 21 44.30 13.68 16.61
CA LEU A 21 42.82 13.61 16.68
C LEU A 21 42.13 14.40 15.57
N GLY A 22 42.73 15.50 15.09
CA GLY A 22 42.11 16.37 14.07
C GLY A 22 42.11 15.79 12.64
N VAL A 23 43.06 14.92 12.31
CA VAL A 23 43.19 14.37 10.95
C VAL A 23 42.17 13.25 10.68
N PHE A 24 41.71 12.54 11.71
CA PHE A 24 40.74 11.44 11.52
C PHE A 24 39.31 11.91 11.27
N VAL A 25 38.90 13.07 11.80
CA VAL A 25 37.53 13.59 11.62
C VAL A 25 37.35 14.18 10.21
N ALA A 26 38.39 14.81 9.65
CA ALA A 26 38.32 15.38 8.30
C ALA A 26 38.24 14.32 7.18
N LEU A 27 38.85 13.15 7.37
CA LEU A 27 38.85 12.07 6.38
C LEU A 27 37.55 11.24 6.35
N LEU A 28 36.80 11.19 7.47
CA LEU A 28 35.50 10.51 7.50
C LEU A 28 34.38 11.33 6.83
N LEU A 29 34.51 12.66 6.78
CA LEU A 29 33.54 13.55 6.12
C LEU A 29 33.76 13.69 4.60
N SER A 30 34.98 13.44 4.10
CA SER A 30 35.26 13.48 2.66
C SER A 30 34.87 12.20 1.90
N LEU A 31 34.59 11.09 2.59
CA LEU A 31 34.18 9.82 1.98
C LEU A 31 32.67 9.64 1.81
N LEU A 32 31.85 10.55 2.36
CA LEU A 32 30.39 10.49 2.22
C LEU A 32 29.82 11.36 1.09
N SER A 33 30.67 12.15 0.42
CA SER A 33 30.22 13.13 -0.58
C SER A 33 30.30 12.63 -2.04
N THR A 34 30.79 11.41 -2.29
CA THR A 34 30.90 10.85 -3.65
C THR A 34 29.91 9.73 -3.95
N LEU A 35 28.92 9.47 -3.09
CA LEU A 35 27.86 8.48 -3.35
C LEU A 35 26.55 9.07 -3.91
N PHE A 36 26.52 10.35 -4.26
CA PHE A 36 25.42 10.97 -5.01
C PHE A 36 25.92 11.44 -6.37
N ALA A 37 26.44 10.49 -7.17
CA ALA A 37 26.41 10.67 -8.61
C ALA A 37 24.93 10.71 -9.03
N HIS A 38 24.42 11.93 -9.20
CA HIS A 38 23.15 12.22 -9.84
C HIS A 38 23.16 11.58 -11.23
N ALA A 39 22.63 10.36 -11.34
CA ALA A 39 22.13 9.91 -12.62
C ALA A 39 21.05 10.91 -13.04
N PRO A 40 21.07 11.47 -14.25
CA PRO A 40 19.86 12.09 -14.75
C PRO A 40 18.81 10.98 -14.73
N ALA A 41 17.80 11.14 -13.88
CA ALA A 41 16.56 10.40 -14.04
C ALA A 41 16.05 10.83 -15.41
N THR A 42 16.40 10.06 -16.44
CA THR A 42 15.59 9.99 -17.64
C THR A 42 14.22 9.63 -17.11
N ALA A 43 13.39 10.67 -16.95
CA ALA A 43 11.96 10.53 -16.87
C ALA A 43 11.60 9.79 -18.15
N SER A 44 11.61 8.46 -18.05
CA SER A 44 10.90 7.62 -18.98
C SER A 44 9.51 8.17 -18.86
N ALA A 45 9.09 8.93 -19.87
CA ALA A 45 7.69 9.11 -20.15
C ALA A 45 7.17 7.69 -20.30
N SER A 46 6.75 7.11 -19.18
CA SER A 46 5.89 5.97 -19.13
C SER A 46 4.75 6.40 -20.02
N ARG A 47 4.79 5.92 -21.27
CA ARG A 47 3.63 5.89 -22.14
C ARG A 47 2.55 5.40 -21.21
N ALA A 48 1.58 6.25 -20.89
CA ALA A 48 0.54 5.91 -19.94
C ALA A 48 -0.13 4.65 -20.50
N SER A 49 0.39 3.48 -20.10
CA SER A 49 -0.32 2.23 -20.10
C SER A 49 -1.61 2.63 -19.44
N SER A 50 -2.75 2.46 -20.13
CA SER A 50 -4.01 2.76 -19.50
C SER A 50 -4.11 1.81 -18.32
N ALA A 51 -3.69 2.31 -17.15
CA ALA A 51 -3.55 1.52 -15.94
C ALA A 51 -4.85 0.77 -15.74
N HIS A 52 -4.75 -0.53 -15.44
CA HIS A 52 -5.92 -1.37 -15.22
C HIS A 52 -6.87 -0.66 -14.26
N LYS A 53 -8.17 -0.72 -14.50
CA LYS A 53 -9.16 -0.12 -13.60
C LYS A 53 -9.90 -1.24 -12.89
N LEU A 54 -9.97 -1.16 -11.57
CA LEU A 54 -10.83 -2.02 -10.75
C LEU A 54 -11.92 -1.15 -10.11
N PHE A 55 -13.18 -1.46 -10.40
CA PHE A 55 -14.32 -0.95 -9.65
C PHE A 55 -14.78 -2.02 -8.67
N LEU A 56 -14.69 -1.73 -7.38
CA LEU A 56 -15.10 -2.63 -6.31
C LEU A 56 -16.35 -2.08 -5.62
N PHE A 57 -17.44 -2.82 -5.74
CA PHE A 57 -18.76 -2.43 -5.29
C PHE A 57 -19.05 -3.00 -3.90
N VAL A 58 -19.22 -2.12 -2.92
CA VAL A 58 -19.59 -2.47 -1.55
C VAL A 58 -21.09 -2.24 -1.40
N GLN A 59 -21.85 -3.33 -1.44
CA GLN A 59 -23.29 -3.30 -1.21
C GLN A 59 -23.58 -2.94 0.25
N GLY A 60 -24.75 -2.35 0.50
CA GLY A 60 -25.19 -1.96 1.83
C GLY A 60 -25.38 -3.14 2.79
N ILE A 61 -25.69 -2.80 4.04
CA ILE A 61 -26.14 -3.79 5.03
C ILE A 61 -27.54 -4.31 4.65
N ASP A 62 -27.93 -5.46 5.21
CA ASP A 62 -29.22 -6.11 4.95
C ASP A 62 -29.41 -6.54 3.48
N THR A 63 -28.32 -7.01 2.87
CA THR A 63 -28.34 -7.65 1.55
C THR A 63 -27.75 -9.05 1.64
N ASP A 64 -28.16 -9.93 0.74
CA ASP A 64 -27.52 -11.21 0.51
C ASP A 64 -26.71 -11.20 -0.80
N PHE A 65 -25.82 -12.18 -0.91
CA PHE A 65 -25.01 -12.42 -2.09
C PHE A 65 -24.94 -13.92 -2.29
N SER A 66 -25.78 -14.42 -3.19
CA SER A 66 -25.94 -15.84 -3.42
C SER A 66 -24.68 -16.48 -4.00
N SER A 67 -24.60 -17.82 -3.97
CA SER A 67 -23.49 -18.54 -4.62
C SER A 67 -23.43 -18.31 -6.12
N ASP A 68 -24.58 -18.12 -6.77
CA ASP A 68 -24.66 -17.81 -8.20
C ASP A 68 -24.15 -16.39 -8.50
N ASP A 69 -24.53 -15.44 -7.65
CA ASP A 69 -24.05 -14.06 -7.69
C ASP A 69 -22.54 -13.98 -7.48
N ALA A 70 -22.01 -14.75 -6.53
CA ALA A 70 -20.58 -14.88 -6.27
C ALA A 70 -19.81 -15.46 -7.47
N ALA A 71 -20.35 -16.50 -8.10
CA ALA A 71 -19.73 -17.14 -9.26
C ALA A 71 -19.68 -16.22 -10.49
N HIS A 72 -20.71 -15.39 -10.68
CA HIS A 72 -20.83 -14.50 -11.82
C HIS A 72 -20.45 -13.04 -11.52
N ASN A 73 -20.11 -12.75 -10.26
CA ASN A 73 -19.76 -11.42 -9.75
C ASN A 73 -20.84 -10.38 -10.12
N ARG A 74 -22.09 -10.71 -9.80
CA ARG A 74 -23.30 -9.91 -10.05
C ARG A 74 -24.17 -9.87 -8.80
N LEU A 75 -25.14 -8.98 -8.74
CA LEU A 75 -26.13 -8.94 -7.63
C LEU A 75 -27.53 -9.05 -8.23
N SER A 76 -27.87 -10.26 -8.68
CA SER A 76 -29.11 -10.58 -9.39
C SER A 76 -30.32 -10.38 -8.48
N GLY A 77 -31.41 -9.82 -9.01
CA GLY A 77 -32.70 -9.79 -8.30
C GLY A 77 -32.87 -8.72 -7.22
N HIS A 78 -31.83 -7.94 -6.90
CA HIS A 78 -31.93 -6.82 -5.97
C HIS A 78 -32.32 -5.53 -6.71
N ILE A 79 -33.54 -5.04 -6.48
CA ILE A 79 -34.11 -3.84 -7.11
C ILE A 79 -33.38 -2.52 -6.76
N TYR A 80 -32.38 -2.57 -5.88
CA TYR A 80 -31.51 -1.45 -5.53
C TYR A 80 -30.01 -1.83 -5.53
N SER A 81 -29.63 -2.87 -6.27
CA SER A 81 -28.22 -3.20 -6.47
C SER A 81 -27.58 -2.36 -7.57
N PHE A 82 -26.27 -2.45 -7.64
CA PHE A 82 -25.47 -1.81 -8.69
C PHE A 82 -25.75 -2.34 -10.10
N ASP A 83 -26.30 -3.56 -10.22
CA ASP A 83 -26.42 -4.31 -11.47
C ASP A 83 -27.83 -4.27 -12.10
N GLN A 84 -28.75 -3.52 -11.48
CA GLN A 84 -30.07 -3.27 -12.04
C GLN A 84 -30.00 -2.56 -13.41
N PRO A 85 -31.02 -2.69 -14.28
CA PRO A 85 -31.09 -1.93 -15.54
C PRO A 85 -30.95 -0.43 -15.30
N GLY A 86 -29.99 0.22 -15.97
CA GLY A 86 -29.68 1.65 -15.76
C GLY A 86 -28.80 1.94 -14.54
N GLY A 87 -28.44 0.93 -13.76
CA GLY A 87 -27.50 1.01 -12.65
C GLY A 87 -26.06 1.31 -13.09
N ILE A 88 -25.19 1.52 -12.11
CA ILE A 88 -23.80 1.93 -12.34
C ILE A 88 -22.97 0.82 -12.98
N VAL A 89 -23.23 -0.46 -12.69
CA VAL A 89 -22.47 -1.58 -13.28
C VAL A 89 -22.70 -1.67 -14.80
N PRO A 90 -23.94 -1.71 -15.32
CA PRO A 90 -24.18 -1.65 -16.77
C PRO A 90 -23.63 -0.37 -17.42
N ARG A 91 -23.69 0.76 -16.72
CA ARG A 91 -23.12 2.02 -17.22
C ARG A 91 -21.60 1.94 -17.37
N LEU A 92 -20.89 1.45 -16.34
CA LEU A 92 -19.44 1.29 -16.34
C LEU A 92 -18.99 0.24 -17.34
N ALA A 93 -19.70 -0.88 -17.47
CA ALA A 93 -19.41 -1.87 -18.50
C ALA A 93 -19.44 -1.26 -19.92
N LYS A 94 -20.30 -0.27 -20.16
CA LYS A 94 -20.37 0.46 -21.43
C LYS A 94 -19.29 1.54 -21.59
N THR A 95 -19.02 2.32 -20.54
CA THR A 95 -18.09 3.48 -20.63
C THR A 95 -16.63 3.12 -20.36
N GLU A 96 -16.38 2.00 -19.69
CA GLU A 96 -15.07 1.52 -19.26
C GLU A 96 -14.91 0.02 -19.58
N PRO A 97 -15.00 -0.40 -20.87
CA PRO A 97 -15.08 -1.81 -21.25
C PRO A 97 -13.82 -2.63 -20.91
N GLY A 98 -12.69 -1.98 -20.63
CA GLY A 98 -11.46 -2.63 -20.18
C GLY A 98 -11.30 -2.71 -18.65
N ALA A 99 -12.25 -2.16 -17.89
CA ALA A 99 -12.21 -2.20 -16.44
C ALA A 99 -12.71 -3.55 -15.91
N THR A 100 -12.12 -3.99 -14.80
CA THR A 100 -12.68 -5.09 -14.01
C THR A 100 -13.70 -4.53 -13.03
N LEU A 101 -14.87 -5.15 -12.98
CA LEU A 101 -15.92 -4.88 -12.01
C LEU A 101 -15.90 -6.02 -10.98
N LYS A 102 -15.90 -5.73 -9.68
CA LYS A 102 -15.97 -6.75 -8.61
C LYS A 102 -16.96 -6.37 -7.53
N ILE A 103 -17.68 -7.34 -6.99
CA ILE A 103 -18.51 -7.17 -5.80
C ILE A 103 -17.68 -7.52 -4.56
N PHE A 104 -17.78 -6.71 -3.51
CA PHE A 104 -17.21 -7.00 -2.19
C PHE A 104 -18.02 -8.09 -1.49
N SER A 105 -17.34 -9.05 -0.86
CA SER A 105 -17.98 -10.07 -0.03
C SER A 105 -17.74 -9.82 1.46
N TYR A 106 -18.84 -9.75 2.22
CA TYR A 106 -18.82 -9.71 3.67
C TYR A 106 -18.24 -10.98 4.30
N ASN A 107 -18.26 -12.11 3.59
CA ASN A 107 -17.61 -13.36 4.01
C ASN A 107 -16.15 -13.47 3.56
N GLY A 108 -15.71 -12.63 2.63
CA GLY A 108 -14.33 -12.53 2.16
C GLY A 108 -14.10 -13.33 0.89
N LEU A 109 -12.86 -13.78 0.67
CA LEU A 109 -12.46 -14.52 -0.53
C LEU A 109 -12.18 -15.99 -0.20
N ASP A 110 -12.35 -16.88 -1.18
CA ASP A 110 -11.78 -18.23 -1.11
C ASP A 110 -10.27 -18.25 -1.40
N ARG A 111 -9.71 -19.47 -1.39
CA ARG A 111 -8.29 -19.73 -1.68
C ARG A 111 -7.87 -19.34 -3.10
N SER A 112 -8.82 -19.23 -4.02
CA SER A 112 -8.59 -18.84 -5.41
C SER A 112 -8.79 -17.34 -5.63
N GLY A 113 -9.14 -16.57 -4.60
CA GLY A 113 -9.36 -15.12 -4.70
C GLY A 113 -10.77 -14.75 -5.18
N HIS A 114 -11.73 -15.69 -5.20
CA HIS A 114 -13.11 -15.41 -5.58
C HIS A 114 -13.94 -15.02 -4.36
N PRO A 115 -14.84 -14.03 -4.50
CA PRO A 115 -15.69 -13.59 -3.41
C PRO A 115 -16.63 -14.72 -2.98
N GLN A 116 -16.78 -14.90 -1.67
CA GLN A 116 -17.68 -15.92 -1.11
C GLN A 116 -19.11 -15.40 -1.00
N PRO A 117 -20.13 -16.27 -1.11
CA PRO A 117 -21.50 -15.88 -0.83
C PRO A 117 -21.65 -15.42 0.63
N TYR A 118 -22.62 -14.53 0.88
CA TYR A 118 -22.95 -14.08 2.22
C TYR A 118 -24.46 -13.92 2.41
N ALA A 119 -24.91 -14.15 3.65
CA ALA A 119 -26.28 -13.89 4.05
C ALA A 119 -26.41 -12.46 4.58
N CYS A 120 -27.64 -11.96 4.63
CA CYS A 120 -27.96 -10.65 5.20
C CYS A 120 -27.34 -10.42 6.59
N GLN A 121 -27.40 -11.42 7.47
CA GLN A 121 -26.86 -11.32 8.84
C GLN A 121 -25.34 -11.11 8.85
N ASP A 122 -24.62 -11.57 7.83
CA ASP A 122 -23.17 -11.42 7.75
C ASP A 122 -22.75 -9.95 7.53
N THR A 123 -23.69 -9.07 7.17
CA THR A 123 -23.42 -7.65 6.86
C THR A 123 -23.36 -6.73 8.09
N PHE A 124 -23.89 -7.17 9.24
CA PHE A 124 -23.98 -6.35 10.47
C PHE A 124 -23.60 -7.08 11.77
N THR A 125 -23.18 -8.34 11.70
CA THR A 125 -22.81 -9.13 12.89
C THR A 125 -21.35 -8.99 13.29
N GLN A 126 -20.48 -8.48 12.40
CA GLN A 126 -19.06 -8.29 12.69
C GLN A 126 -18.74 -6.82 12.95
N HIS A 127 -17.66 -6.57 13.69
CA HIS A 127 -17.11 -5.23 13.81
C HIS A 127 -16.68 -4.70 12.43
N LEU A 128 -16.88 -3.40 12.20
CA LEU A 128 -16.49 -2.72 10.95
C LEU A 128 -15.02 -2.97 10.58
N SER A 129 -14.13 -3.08 11.56
CA SER A 129 -12.70 -3.40 11.35
C SER A 129 -12.48 -4.74 10.63
N VAL A 130 -13.35 -5.73 10.85
CA VAL A 130 -13.31 -7.02 10.15
C VAL A 130 -13.61 -6.82 8.67
N TYR A 131 -14.61 -6.02 8.32
CA TYR A 131 -14.95 -5.76 6.91
C TYR A 131 -13.88 -4.93 6.20
N VAL A 132 -13.28 -3.94 6.89
CA VAL A 132 -12.14 -3.18 6.36
C VAL A 132 -10.95 -4.10 6.06
N ASN A 133 -10.66 -5.05 6.94
CA ASN A 133 -9.60 -6.04 6.70
C ASN A 133 -9.94 -6.95 5.50
N LYS A 134 -11.18 -7.44 5.39
CA LYS A 134 -11.62 -8.23 4.22
C LYS A 134 -11.50 -7.43 2.90
N LEU A 135 -11.86 -6.14 2.93
CA LEU A 135 -11.70 -5.25 1.79
C LEU A 135 -10.23 -5.09 1.41
N GLN A 136 -9.35 -4.87 2.39
CA GLN A 136 -7.90 -4.81 2.18
C GLN A 136 -7.37 -6.10 1.55
N VAL A 137 -7.79 -7.27 2.04
CA VAL A 137 -7.39 -8.57 1.49
C VAL A 137 -7.85 -8.70 0.03
N GLN A 138 -9.09 -8.33 -0.28
CA GLN A 138 -9.62 -8.42 -1.63
C GLN A 138 -8.90 -7.49 -2.62
N VAL A 139 -8.62 -6.25 -2.20
CA VAL A 139 -7.83 -5.31 -2.98
C VAL A 139 -6.40 -5.81 -3.19
N THR A 140 -5.74 -6.26 -2.12
CA THR A 140 -4.36 -6.75 -2.18
C THR A 140 -4.23 -7.97 -3.08
N ASN A 141 -5.19 -8.90 -3.01
CA ASN A 141 -5.22 -10.08 -3.87
C ASN A 141 -5.27 -9.69 -5.37
N TYR A 142 -6.09 -8.69 -5.72
CA TYR A 142 -6.16 -8.20 -7.10
C TYR A 142 -4.86 -7.50 -7.54
N LEU A 143 -4.30 -6.65 -6.68
CA LEU A 143 -3.06 -5.93 -6.96
C LEU A 143 -1.85 -6.85 -7.12
N ASN A 144 -1.85 -8.02 -6.49
CA ASN A 144 -0.79 -9.02 -6.70
C ASN A 144 -0.75 -9.53 -8.16
N THR A 145 -1.87 -9.50 -8.88
CA THR A 145 -1.94 -9.85 -10.31
C THR A 145 -1.79 -8.61 -11.22
N TYR A 146 -2.37 -7.48 -10.81
CA TYR A 146 -2.37 -6.24 -11.58
C TYR A 146 -1.83 -5.07 -10.72
N PRO A 147 -0.50 -4.95 -10.54
CA PRO A 147 0.09 -4.03 -9.56
C PRO A 147 -0.15 -2.55 -9.86
N ASP A 148 -0.23 -2.18 -11.14
CA ASP A 148 -0.44 -0.80 -11.59
C ASP A 148 -1.93 -0.49 -11.84
N THR A 149 -2.82 -0.93 -10.94
CA THR A 149 -4.28 -0.75 -11.06
C THR A 149 -4.76 0.52 -10.35
N ASN A 150 -5.58 1.31 -11.04
CA ASN A 150 -6.41 2.34 -10.44
C ASN A 150 -7.66 1.72 -9.80
N ILE A 151 -7.81 1.87 -8.49
CA ILE A 151 -8.90 1.26 -7.73
C ILE A 151 -9.96 2.32 -7.39
N TYR A 152 -11.21 1.98 -7.65
CA TYR A 152 -12.39 2.76 -7.33
C TYR A 152 -13.29 1.93 -6.43
N VAL A 153 -13.46 2.34 -5.17
CA VAL A 153 -14.38 1.69 -4.25
C VAL A 153 -15.69 2.46 -4.25
N ILE A 154 -16.77 1.79 -4.64
CA ILE A 154 -18.11 2.39 -4.74
C ILE A 154 -18.97 1.75 -3.66
N GLY A 155 -19.24 2.52 -2.61
CA GLY A 155 -20.18 2.12 -1.58
C GLY A 155 -21.58 2.61 -1.93
N HIS A 156 -22.57 1.74 -1.76
CA HIS A 156 -23.96 2.14 -1.81
C HIS A 156 -24.63 1.68 -0.53
N SER A 157 -25.04 2.64 0.27
CA SER A 157 -25.86 2.36 1.44
C SER A 157 -27.31 2.19 0.98
N LEU A 158 -27.95 1.13 1.44
CA LEU A 158 -29.40 1.04 1.54
C LEU A 158 -29.69 0.14 2.75
N GLY A 159 -30.28 0.71 3.80
CA GLY A 159 -31.19 -0.04 4.65
C GLY A 159 -32.50 -0.16 3.88
N VAL A 160 -33.14 -1.32 3.94
CA VAL A 160 -34.50 -1.54 3.43
C VAL A 160 -35.47 -0.44 3.89
N PRO A 161 -36.55 -0.16 3.13
CA PRO A 161 -37.74 0.46 3.71
C PRO A 161 -38.32 -0.38 4.86
#